data_AF-A0A2N2C5M7-F1
#
_entry.id   AF-A0A2N2C5M7-F1
#
_cell.length_a   1.000
_cell.length_b   1.000
_cell.length_c   1.000
_cell.angle_alpha   90.00
_cell.angle_beta   90.00
_cell.angle_gamma   90.00
#
_symmetry.space_group_name_H-M   'P 1'
#
loop_
_entity.id
_entity.type
_entity.pdbx_description
1 polymer ?
#
loop_
_entity_poly.entity_id
_entity_poly.type
_entity_poly.pdbx_seq_one_letter_code
_entity_poly.pdbx_strand_id
1 'polypeptide(L)'
;MKLKNILGIIISVLTIMLGGFVLFSLGFILLAIIINGFQILGETPSGEVSSEMLMFAAYLVGAIIIILGAKWLLTKEQLKHTLRAAALALVLMVVLVMIGIALYKQTDLIILLAGGVVIIPLFILLYIKKANWTYLFATVFVACIGIYGVLMNIEI
;
A
#
# COMPACT_ATOMS: atom_id res chain seq x y z
N MET A 1 17.64 -21.86 18.03
CA MET A 1 17.61 -21.08 16.76
C MET A 1 18.78 -20.09 16.77
N LYS A 2 19.60 -20.04 15.71
CA LYS A 2 20.82 -19.20 15.68
C LYS A 2 20.44 -17.71 15.64
N LEU A 3 21.08 -16.88 16.46
CA LEU A 3 20.89 -15.41 16.55
C LEU A 3 20.87 -14.71 15.17
N LYS A 4 21.67 -15.24 14.21
CA LYS A 4 21.75 -14.79 12.82
C LYS A 4 20.40 -14.88 12.06
N ASN A 5 19.54 -15.85 12.38
CA ASN A 5 18.21 -15.95 11.76
C ASN A 5 17.23 -14.92 12.33
N ILE A 6 17.34 -14.60 13.63
CA ILE A 6 16.46 -13.61 14.28
C ILE A 6 16.73 -12.22 13.72
N LEU A 7 18.01 -11.85 13.58
CA LEU A 7 18.41 -10.58 12.99
C LEU A 7 17.86 -10.40 11.57
N GLY A 8 17.94 -11.44 10.73
CA GLY A 8 17.41 -11.39 9.36
C GLY A 8 15.89 -11.22 9.30
N ILE A 9 15.16 -11.80 10.25
CA ILE A 9 13.70 -11.62 10.38
C ILE A 9 13.39 -10.18 10.78
N ILE A 10 14.06 -9.64 11.80
CA ILE A 10 13.85 -8.27 12.29
C ILE A 10 14.12 -7.26 11.18
N ILE A 11 15.24 -7.41 10.45
CA ILE A 11 15.58 -6.53 9.33
C ILE A 11 14.51 -6.60 8.24
N SER A 12 13.99 -7.79 7.95
CA SER A 12 12.93 -7.96 6.93
C SER A 12 11.63 -7.28 7.34
N VAL A 13 11.21 -7.45 8.61
CA VAL A 13 10.03 -6.77 9.17
C VAL A 13 10.18 -5.26 9.09
N LEU A 14 11.30 -4.72 9.58
CA LEU A 14 11.58 -3.28 9.53
C LEU A 14 11.58 -2.75 8.11
N THR A 15 12.18 -3.47 7.17
CA THR A 15 12.22 -3.05 5.76
C THR A 15 10.83 -3.04 5.14
N ILE A 16 9.95 -3.99 5.48
CA ILE A 16 8.58 -4.02 4.97
C ILE A 16 7.76 -2.86 5.57
N MET A 17 7.87 -2.63 6.88
CA MET A 17 7.14 -1.55 7.56
C MET A 17 7.61 -0.17 7.08
N LEU A 18 8.92 0.11 7.18
CA LEU A 18 9.50 1.40 6.79
C LEU A 18 9.42 1.59 5.27
N GLY A 19 9.77 0.57 4.49
CA GLY A 19 9.71 0.63 3.03
C GLY A 19 8.29 0.84 2.54
N GLY A 20 7.31 0.07 3.04
CA GLY A 20 5.90 0.26 2.70
C GLY A 20 5.41 1.66 3.04
N PHE A 21 5.69 2.14 4.26
CA PHE A 21 5.25 3.46 4.73
C PHE A 21 5.89 4.61 3.95
N VAL A 22 7.21 4.59 3.74
CA VAL A 22 7.93 5.63 2.99
C VAL A 22 7.43 5.66 1.54
N LEU A 23 7.31 4.51 0.90
CA LEU A 23 6.84 4.44 -0.49
C LEU A 23 5.38 4.91 -0.62
N PHE A 24 4.53 4.54 0.34
CA PHE A 24 3.15 5.01 0.41
C PHE A 24 3.09 6.54 0.56
N SER A 25 3.87 7.09 1.50
CA SER A 25 3.95 8.54 1.75
C SER A 25 4.48 9.30 0.54
N LEU A 26 5.51 8.77 -0.13
CA LEU A 26 6.02 9.33 -1.38
C LEU A 26 4.96 9.32 -2.48
N GLY A 27 4.09 8.30 -2.53
CA GLY A 27 2.94 8.26 -3.43
C GLY A 27 2.00 9.45 -3.23
N PHE A 28 1.66 9.79 -1.98
CA PHE A 28 0.82 10.97 -1.67
C PHE A 28 1.52 12.29 -1.97
N ILE A 29 2.81 12.42 -1.67
CA ILE A 29 3.58 13.63 -2.00
C ILE A 29 3.59 13.85 -3.51
N LEU A 30 3.85 12.80 -4.28
CA LEU A 30 3.87 12.86 -5.74
C LEU A 30 2.50 13.21 -6.30
N LEU A 31 1.43 12.65 -5.74
CA LEU A 31 0.06 13.02 -6.08
C LEU A 31 -0.23 14.51 -5.80
N ALA A 32 0.16 15.00 -4.62
CA ALA A 32 -0.02 16.40 -4.26
C ALA A 32 0.72 17.31 -5.24
N ILE A 33 1.94 16.96 -5.66
CA ILE A 33 2.70 17.71 -6.67
C ILE A 33 1.95 17.72 -8.01
N ILE A 34 1.41 16.58 -8.46
CA ILE A 34 0.65 16.50 -9.72
C ILE A 34 -0.59 17.40 -9.66
N ILE A 35 -1.40 17.27 -8.61
CA ILE A 35 -2.65 18.05 -8.46
C ILE A 35 -2.35 19.55 -8.41
N ASN A 36 -1.38 19.97 -7.58
CA ASN A 36 -0.99 21.37 -7.50
C ASN A 36 -0.38 21.87 -8.83
N GLY A 37 0.36 21.02 -9.54
CA GLY A 37 0.88 21.32 -10.87
C GLY A 37 -0.21 21.61 -11.89
N PHE A 38 -1.25 20.79 -11.96
CA PHE A 38 -2.41 21.02 -12.84
C PHE A 38 -3.19 22.28 -12.45
N GLN A 39 -3.34 22.57 -11.15
CA GLN A 39 -3.97 23.80 -10.67
C GLN A 39 -3.19 25.06 -11.11
N ILE A 40 -1.85 25.03 -11.07
CA ILE A 40 -0.99 26.13 -11.54
C ILE A 40 -1.11 26.33 -13.06
N LEU A 41 -1.36 25.27 -13.82
CA LEU A 41 -1.51 25.31 -15.28
C LEU A 41 -2.92 25.77 -15.73
N GLY A 42 -3.84 26.03 -14.79
CA GLY A 42 -5.20 26.50 -15.09
C GLY A 42 -6.15 25.41 -15.60
N GLU A 43 -5.68 24.17 -15.73
CA GLU A 43 -6.51 23.00 -16.02
C GLU A 43 -7.12 22.49 -14.71
N THR A 44 -8.22 23.12 -14.29
CA THR A 44 -9.04 22.54 -13.21
C THR A 44 -9.80 21.34 -13.78
N PRO A 45 -9.62 20.11 -13.25
CA PRO A 45 -10.51 19.02 -13.59
C PRO A 45 -11.84 19.32 -12.92
N SER A 46 -12.72 20.01 -13.64
CA SER A 46 -14.00 20.53 -13.18
C SER A 46 -15.10 19.45 -13.11
N GLY A 47 -14.76 18.26 -12.62
CA GLY A 47 -15.70 17.18 -12.38
C GLY A 47 -15.32 16.39 -11.14
N GLU A 48 -16.25 16.26 -10.19
CA GLU A 48 -16.08 15.47 -8.96
C GLU A 48 -15.59 14.04 -9.28
N VAL A 49 -16.05 13.46 -10.41
CA VAL A 49 -15.71 12.11 -10.87
C VAL A 49 -14.37 12.01 -11.61
N SER A 50 -13.90 13.09 -12.26
CA SER A 50 -12.59 13.06 -12.95
C SER A 50 -11.42 13.18 -11.99
N SER A 51 -11.63 13.79 -10.82
CA SER A 51 -10.60 13.88 -9.77
C SER A 51 -10.23 12.52 -9.16
N GLU A 52 -11.20 11.64 -8.92
CA GLU A 52 -10.97 10.31 -8.33
C GLU A 52 -10.26 9.35 -9.29
N MET A 53 -10.64 9.39 -10.57
CA MET A 53 -10.02 8.54 -11.60
C MET A 53 -8.61 9.02 -11.96
N LEU A 54 -8.36 10.33 -11.90
CA LEU A 54 -7.05 10.94 -12.10
C LEU A 54 -6.15 10.72 -10.88
N MET A 55 -6.71 10.72 -9.66
CA MET A 55 -6.02 10.25 -8.45
C MET A 55 -5.64 8.77 -8.57
N PHE A 56 -6.56 7.90 -9.03
CA PHE A 56 -6.29 6.47 -9.24
C PHE A 56 -5.18 6.24 -10.28
N ALA A 57 -5.24 6.94 -11.41
CA ALA A 57 -4.25 6.85 -12.48
C ALA A 57 -2.87 7.38 -12.04
N ALA A 58 -2.82 8.53 -11.38
CA ALA A 58 -1.58 9.11 -10.87
C ALA A 58 -0.95 8.24 -9.77
N TYR A 59 -1.77 7.63 -8.92
CA TYR A 59 -1.29 6.73 -7.87
C TYR A 59 -0.79 5.40 -8.44
N LEU A 60 -1.49 4.82 -9.42
CA LEU A 60 -1.02 3.64 -10.15
C LEU A 60 0.31 3.91 -10.86
N VAL A 61 0.43 5.07 -11.52
CA VAL A 61 1.67 5.50 -12.17
C VAL A 61 2.79 5.70 -11.15
N GLY A 62 2.53 6.34 -10.01
CA GLY A 62 3.49 6.48 -8.92
C GLY A 62 3.95 5.13 -8.34
N ALA A 63 3.00 4.22 -8.10
CA ALA A 63 3.29 2.86 -7.64
C ALA A 63 4.12 2.09 -8.68
N ILE A 64 3.80 2.22 -9.97
CA ILE A 64 4.54 1.59 -11.08
C ILE A 64 5.97 2.15 -11.17
N ILE A 65 6.16 3.48 -11.06
CA ILE A 65 7.47 4.14 -11.08
C ILE A 65 8.32 3.68 -9.88
N ILE A 66 7.72 3.60 -8.69
CA ILE A 66 8.38 3.09 -7.50
C ILE A 66 8.77 1.62 -7.68
N ILE A 67 7.88 0.77 -8.21
CA ILE A 67 8.14 -0.65 -8.47
C ILE A 67 9.23 -0.83 -9.53
N LEU A 68 9.25 0.00 -10.57
CA LEU A 68 10.26 -0.01 -11.63
C LEU A 68 11.62 0.48 -11.12
N GLY A 69 11.65 1.58 -10.35
CA GLY A 69 12.86 2.08 -9.69
C GLY A 69 13.44 1.07 -8.70
N ALA A 70 12.57 0.42 -7.93
CA ALA A 70 12.92 -0.68 -7.03
C ALA A 70 13.50 -1.90 -7.78
N LYS A 71 13.02 -2.18 -9.01
CA LYS A 71 13.53 -3.26 -9.87
C LYS A 71 14.93 -2.96 -10.40
N TRP A 72 15.27 -1.69 -10.63
CA TRP A 72 16.57 -1.25 -11.15
C TRP A 72 17.67 -1.25 -10.06
N LEU A 73 17.30 -1.02 -8.80
CA LEU A 73 18.26 -0.77 -7.72
C LEU A 73 18.82 -2.04 -7.02
N LEU A 74 18.24 -3.24 -7.20
CA LEU A 74 18.43 -4.33 -6.21
C LEU A 74 18.71 -5.72 -6.81
N THR A 75 19.99 -6.09 -6.78
CA THR A 75 20.58 -7.31 -7.38
C THR A 75 20.79 -8.48 -6.37
N LYS A 76 20.11 -8.52 -5.21
CA LYS A 76 20.26 -9.61 -4.21
C LYS A 76 18.93 -10.32 -3.90
N GLU A 77 18.94 -11.66 -3.87
CA GLU A 77 17.74 -12.51 -3.76
C GLU A 77 16.91 -12.31 -2.48
N GLN A 78 17.53 -12.06 -1.31
CA GLN A 78 16.78 -11.78 -0.08
C GLN A 78 16.14 -10.39 -0.09
N LEU A 79 16.87 -9.38 -0.61
CA LEU A 79 16.32 -8.05 -0.86
C LEU A 79 15.16 -8.12 -1.86
N LYS A 80 15.23 -9.02 -2.86
CA LYS A 80 14.16 -9.23 -3.85
C LYS A 80 12.84 -9.67 -3.21
N HIS A 81 12.84 -10.57 -2.22
CA HIS A 81 11.59 -11.02 -1.59
C HIS A 81 11.04 -10.01 -0.59
N THR A 82 11.90 -9.41 0.25
CA THR A 82 11.49 -8.40 1.23
C THR A 82 10.98 -7.13 0.56
N LEU A 83 11.65 -6.67 -0.49
CA LEU A 83 11.23 -5.49 -1.25
C LEU A 83 9.93 -5.73 -2.03
N ARG A 84 9.77 -6.92 -2.63
CA ARG A 84 8.50 -7.28 -3.28
C ARG A 84 7.36 -7.36 -2.28
N ALA A 85 7.62 -7.77 -1.03
CA ALA A 85 6.64 -7.74 0.03
C ALA A 85 6.31 -6.30 0.46
N ALA A 86 7.30 -5.40 0.51
CA ALA A 86 7.05 -3.97 0.74
C ALA A 86 6.23 -3.33 -0.40
N ALA A 87 6.50 -3.69 -1.66
CA ALA A 87 5.70 -3.25 -2.80
C ALA A 87 4.27 -3.80 -2.76
N LEU A 88 4.09 -5.05 -2.36
CA LEU A 88 2.77 -5.64 -2.11
C LEU A 88 2.04 -4.88 -1.00
N ALA A 89 2.74 -4.56 0.11
CA ALA A 89 2.19 -3.77 1.19
C ALA A 89 1.71 -2.39 0.71
N LEU A 90 2.51 -1.72 -0.13
CA LEU A 90 2.11 -0.48 -0.77
C LEU A 90 0.82 -0.66 -1.57
N VAL A 91 0.77 -1.61 -2.50
CA VAL A 91 -0.43 -1.82 -3.34
C VAL A 91 -1.67 -2.10 -2.49
N LEU A 92 -1.52 -2.90 -1.44
CA LEU A 92 -2.59 -3.19 -0.48
C LEU A 92 -3.05 -1.94 0.26
N MET A 93 -2.13 -1.10 0.75
CA MET A 93 -2.48 0.14 1.45
C MET A 93 -3.28 1.06 0.54
N VAL A 94 -2.89 1.18 -0.73
CA VAL A 94 -3.62 1.97 -1.72
C VAL A 94 -5.02 1.46 -1.91
N VAL A 95 -5.18 0.16 -2.13
CA VAL A 95 -6.49 -0.44 -2.34
C VAL A 95 -7.38 -0.20 -1.12
N LEU A 96 -6.86 -0.37 0.10
CA LEU A 96 -7.63 -0.11 1.32
C LEU A 96 -7.99 1.37 1.50
N VAL A 97 -7.08 2.29 1.19
CA VAL A 97 -7.37 3.73 1.24
C VAL A 97 -8.44 4.11 0.23
N MET A 98 -8.37 3.59 -1.00
CA MET A 98 -9.40 3.84 -2.01
C MET A 98 -10.77 3.30 -1.58
N ILE A 99 -10.80 2.12 -0.94
CA ILE A 99 -12.03 1.60 -0.34
C ILE A 99 -12.54 2.54 0.74
N GLY A 100 -11.66 3.05 1.61
CA GLY A 100 -12.00 4.03 2.64
C GLY A 100 -12.59 5.32 2.07
N ILE A 101 -11.98 5.87 1.02
CA ILE A 101 -12.46 7.08 0.32
C ILE A 101 -13.80 6.82 -0.37
N ALA A 102 -13.92 5.73 -1.15
CA ALA A 102 -15.14 5.41 -1.88
C ALA A 102 -16.33 5.11 -0.97
N LEU A 103 -16.07 4.60 0.23
CA LEU A 103 -17.07 4.31 1.25
C LEU A 103 -17.10 5.38 2.35
N TYR A 104 -16.51 6.55 2.11
CA TYR A 104 -16.51 7.65 3.06
C TYR A 104 -17.96 8.02 3.40
N LYS A 105 -18.28 8.13 4.70
CA LYS A 105 -19.63 8.28 5.29
C LYS A 105 -20.47 7.01 5.45
N GLN A 106 -20.01 5.85 4.99
CA GLN A 106 -20.64 4.58 5.33
C GLN A 106 -20.24 4.15 6.75
N THR A 107 -21.02 3.24 7.34
CA THR A 107 -20.69 2.70 8.66
C THR A 107 -19.36 1.95 8.66
N ASP A 108 -18.59 2.05 9.74
CA ASP A 108 -17.31 1.35 9.95
C ASP A 108 -17.36 -0.14 9.59
N LEU A 109 -18.49 -0.79 9.87
CA LEU A 109 -18.71 -2.21 9.59
C LEU A 109 -18.67 -2.51 8.08
N ILE A 110 -19.23 -1.64 7.24
CA ILE A 110 -19.22 -1.78 5.77
C ILE A 110 -17.80 -1.60 5.24
N ILE A 111 -17.05 -0.63 5.78
CA ILE A 111 -15.65 -0.38 5.40
C ILE A 111 -14.77 -1.60 5.76
N LEU A 112 -14.95 -2.15 6.97
CA LEU A 112 -14.25 -3.36 7.41
C LEU A 112 -14.59 -4.58 6.56
N LEU A 113 -15.85 -4.77 6.19
CA LEU A 113 -16.26 -5.86 5.29
C LEU A 113 -15.63 -5.71 3.90
N ALA A 114 -15.66 -4.50 3.32
CA ALA A 114 -15.06 -4.23 2.01
C ALA A 114 -13.55 -4.48 2.01
N GLY A 115 -12.83 -4.00 3.03
CA GLY A 115 -11.41 -4.30 3.21
C GLY A 115 -11.14 -5.79 3.42
N GLY A 116 -11.99 -6.46 4.20
CA GLY A 116 -11.92 -7.91 4.44
C GLY A 116 -12.06 -8.74 3.17
N VAL A 117 -12.94 -8.35 2.24
CA VAL A 117 -13.11 -8.99 0.93
C VAL A 117 -11.84 -8.92 0.07
N VAL A 118 -10.96 -7.95 0.30
CA VAL A 118 -9.65 -7.87 -0.38
C VAL A 118 -8.58 -8.67 0.37
N ILE A 119 -8.49 -8.45 1.69
CA ILE A 119 -7.41 -9.00 2.52
C ILE A 119 -7.53 -10.52 2.68
N ILE A 120 -8.71 -11.04 2.98
CA ILE A 120 -8.92 -12.44 3.32
C ILE A 120 -8.60 -13.35 2.13
N PRO A 121 -9.12 -13.11 0.91
CA PRO A 121 -8.78 -13.95 -0.24
C PRO A 121 -7.31 -13.88 -0.62
N LEU A 122 -6.69 -12.69 -0.52
CA LEU A 122 -5.26 -12.54 -0.80
C LEU A 122 -4.42 -13.33 0.21
N PHE A 123 -4.74 -13.25 1.49
CA PHE A 123 -4.07 -14.01 2.54
C PHE A 123 -4.18 -15.53 2.30
N ILE A 124 -5.40 -16.02 2.00
CA ILE A 124 -5.65 -17.43 1.68
C ILE A 124 -4.84 -17.86 0.46
N LEU A 125 -4.82 -17.05 -0.61
CA LEU A 125 -4.06 -17.33 -1.83
C LEU A 125 -2.56 -17.45 -1.54
N LEU A 126 -1.99 -16.49 -0.79
CA LEU A 126 -0.57 -16.50 -0.42
C LEU A 126 -0.22 -17.71 0.46
N TYR A 127 -1.13 -18.08 1.36
CA TYR A 127 -0.96 -19.25 2.24
C TYR A 127 -0.97 -20.56 1.44
N ILE A 128 -1.96 -20.77 0.56
CA ILE A 128 -2.07 -21.96 -0.28
C ILE A 128 -0.86 -22.08 -1.21
N LYS A 129 -0.40 -20.95 -1.79
CA LYS A 129 0.79 -20.93 -2.66
C LYS A 129 2.11 -21.11 -1.91
N LYS A 130 2.10 -21.27 -0.57
CA LYS A 130 3.30 -21.35 0.28
C LYS A 130 4.29 -20.21 -0.04
N ALA A 131 3.76 -19.00 -0.24
CA ALA A 131 4.58 -17.84 -0.52
C ALA A 131 5.56 -17.58 0.64
N ASN A 132 6.66 -16.88 0.35
CA ASN A 132 7.60 -16.49 1.40
C ASN A 132 6.85 -15.76 2.53
N TRP A 133 7.19 -16.05 3.78
CA TRP A 133 6.52 -15.53 4.97
C TRP A 133 6.46 -14.00 4.99
N THR A 134 7.42 -13.32 4.33
CA THR A 134 7.44 -11.86 4.17
C THR A 134 6.18 -11.31 3.49
N TYR A 135 5.60 -12.04 2.54
CA TYR A 135 4.37 -11.62 1.87
C TYR A 135 3.15 -11.75 2.79
N LEU A 136 3.07 -12.84 3.56
CA LEU A 136 2.02 -13.01 4.57
C LEU A 136 2.11 -11.93 5.65
N PHE A 137 3.32 -11.63 6.11
CA PHE A 137 3.55 -10.54 7.06
C PHE A 137 3.09 -9.19 6.48
N ALA A 138 3.45 -8.87 5.24
CA ALA A 138 3.01 -7.65 4.57
C ALA A 138 1.47 -7.54 4.52
N THR A 139 0.78 -8.62 4.15
CA THR A 139 -0.70 -8.63 4.10
C THR A 139 -1.33 -8.42 5.47
N VAL A 140 -0.84 -9.12 6.51
CA VAL A 140 -1.35 -8.95 7.89
C VAL A 140 -1.05 -7.55 8.42
N PHE A 141 0.16 -7.04 8.18
CA PHE A 141 0.57 -5.71 8.60
C PHE A 141 -0.39 -4.64 8.05
N VAL A 142 -0.68 -4.69 6.74
CA VAL A 142 -1.62 -3.74 6.12
C VAL A 142 -3.04 -3.91 6.64
N ALA A 143 -3.49 -5.14 6.88
CA ALA A 143 -4.79 -5.40 7.50
C ALA A 143 -4.90 -4.75 8.89
N CYS A 144 -3.86 -4.90 9.72
CA CYS A 144 -3.81 -4.28 11.04
C CYS A 144 -3.85 -2.75 10.95
N ILE A 145 -3.14 -2.15 10.00
CA ILE A 145 -3.19 -0.69 9.77
C ILE A 145 -4.60 -0.26 9.36
N GLY A 146 -5.23 -0.96 8.42
CA GLY A 146 -6.59 -0.63 7.97
C GLY A 146 -7.60 -0.70 9.10
N ILE A 147 -7.57 -1.78 9.89
CA ILE A 147 -8.44 -1.93 11.08
C ILE A 147 -8.17 -0.81 12.10
N TYR A 148 -6.89 -0.51 12.35
CA TYR A 148 -6.52 0.57 13.27
C TYR A 148 -7.04 1.93 12.79
N GLY A 149 -6.95 2.23 11.49
CA GLY A 149 -7.46 3.46 10.91
C GLY A 149 -8.97 3.65 11.14
N VAL A 150 -9.75 2.59 10.92
CA VAL A 150 -11.19 2.59 11.17
C VAL A 150 -11.50 2.79 12.65
N LEU A 151 -10.86 2.01 13.54
CA LEU A 151 -11.12 2.06 14.98
C LEU A 151 -10.80 3.42 15.61
N MET A 152 -9.77 4.09 15.11
CA MET A 152 -9.34 5.40 15.62
C MET A 152 -10.13 6.57 15.01
N ASN A 153 -11.13 6.31 14.14
CA ASN A 153 -11.83 7.34 13.38
C ASN A 153 -10.84 8.34 12.76
N ILE A 154 -9.75 7.83 12.20
CA ILE A 154 -8.81 8.67 11.47
C ILE A 154 -9.53 9.09 10.21
N GLU A 155 -10.06 10.30 10.21
CA GLU A 155 -10.59 10.95 9.03
C GLU A 155 -9.45 11.05 8.00
N ILE A 156 -9.69 10.45 6.83
CA ILE A 156 -8.80 10.54 5.66
C ILE A 156 -9.10 11.86 4.95
#